data_AF-A0A2S8G347-F1
#
_entry.id   AF-A0A2S8G347-F1
#
_cell.length_a   1.000
_cell.length_b   1.000
_cell.length_c   1.000
_cell.angle_alpha   90.00
_cell.angle_beta   90.00
_cell.angle_gamma   90.00
#
_symmetry.space_group_name_H-M   'P 1'
#
loop_
_entity.id
_entity.type
_entity.pdbx_description
1 polymer ?
#
loop_
_entity_poly.entity_id
_entity_poly.type
_entity_poly.pdbx_seq_one_letter_code
_entity_poly.pdbx_strand_id
1 'polypeptide(L)'
;MNNETSPWWLSNAGKADGPFTSDVLVERIRTRELSPDAYVCKAGTDAWQRLADCPEFAGEFADTPPPPPPPDSAIPSSARPTSKQDHAWNPFTIALLGILFTPIWSGILAAINANRLGIAQPLWRPLTVGIGSQLISLAADCGGLDMGFLWGEVIFTLVPLVLLWSFDLSPQYPEYERKGEENAEKWFVPLLAGSPLALMTIVYWGIVLFAPLEPAETVHRFINASSTSEARKYCTSNMHTILDGFDELDKITGNIPVDDNFEFELLDEYYGEYSDNESRVDYRMKTAPTEHDPASTMHGYFYLRWLEGRWQIDDWIITAHSQHPGGIEPVSFSTLLPEMLEEARREYPQGQTPSLGQRFNDGMEFLRRNWYLVMGGVMLIAAMLKSLGSRL
;
A
#
# COMPACT_ATOMS: atom_id res chain seq x y z
N MET A 1 -12.73 -42.52 71.11
CA MET A 1 -11.96 -41.27 71.05
C MET A 1 -12.36 -40.58 69.77
N ASN A 2 -13.15 -39.51 69.88
CA ASN A 2 -13.64 -38.75 68.72
C ASN A 2 -12.53 -37.77 68.33
N ASN A 3 -11.72 -38.11 67.31
CA ASN A 3 -10.83 -37.13 66.69
C ASN A 3 -11.73 -36.15 65.92
N GLU A 4 -11.80 -34.90 66.37
CA GLU A 4 -12.42 -33.83 65.62
C GLU A 4 -11.63 -33.58 64.33
N THR A 5 -12.06 -34.20 63.22
CA THR A 5 -11.53 -33.98 61.88
C THR A 5 -11.81 -32.54 61.45
N SER A 6 -10.89 -31.64 61.76
CA SER A 6 -10.91 -30.28 61.21
C SER A 6 -10.71 -30.35 59.69
N PRO A 7 -11.56 -29.68 58.89
CA PRO A 7 -11.41 -29.66 57.43
C PRO A 7 -10.17 -28.84 57.00
N TRP A 8 -9.53 -29.23 55.91
CA TRP A 8 -8.36 -28.58 55.31
C TRP A 8 -8.61 -28.21 53.85
N TRP A 9 -8.01 -27.11 53.39
CA TRP A 9 -8.06 -26.64 52.01
C TRP A 9 -6.66 -26.72 51.38
N LEU A 10 -6.58 -27.09 50.10
CA LEU A 10 -5.35 -27.17 49.31
C LEU A 10 -5.30 -26.04 48.27
N SER A 11 -4.11 -25.51 47.98
CA SER A 11 -3.93 -24.54 46.89
C SER A 11 -3.53 -25.26 45.61
N ASN A 12 -4.39 -25.20 44.59
CA ASN A 12 -4.12 -25.74 43.26
C ASN A 12 -4.15 -24.60 42.24
N ALA A 13 -2.99 -24.25 41.67
CA ALA A 13 -2.83 -23.15 40.71
C ALA A 13 -3.46 -21.81 41.15
N GLY A 14 -3.38 -21.50 42.45
CA GLY A 14 -3.93 -20.27 43.03
C GLY A 14 -5.43 -20.31 43.35
N LYS A 15 -6.09 -21.46 43.21
CA LYS A 15 -7.46 -21.69 43.67
C LYS A 15 -7.47 -22.64 44.87
N ALA A 16 -8.35 -22.37 45.84
CA ALA A 16 -8.57 -23.26 46.97
C ALA A 16 -9.43 -24.46 46.53
N ASP A 17 -8.97 -25.66 46.83
CA ASP A 17 -9.64 -26.94 46.57
C ASP A 17 -9.88 -27.65 47.91
N GLY A 18 -11.12 -28.10 48.18
CA GLY A 18 -11.52 -28.65 49.48
C GLY A 18 -12.97 -28.36 49.86
N PRO A 19 -13.39 -28.67 51.11
CA PRO A 19 -12.57 -29.13 52.24
C PRO A 19 -12.28 -30.64 52.24
N PHE A 20 -11.05 -31.01 52.63
CA PHE A 20 -10.59 -32.39 52.82
C PHE A 20 -10.39 -32.71 54.31
N THR A 21 -10.52 -33.98 54.69
CA THR A 21 -10.12 -34.45 56.03
C THR A 21 -8.62 -34.69 56.08
N SER A 22 -8.03 -34.70 57.29
CA SER A 22 -6.61 -35.02 57.51
C SER A 22 -6.22 -36.34 56.85
N ASP A 23 -7.08 -37.35 56.95
CA ASP A 23 -6.79 -38.71 56.47
C ASP A 23 -6.70 -38.76 54.94
N VAL A 24 -7.54 -37.98 54.25
CA VAL A 24 -7.48 -37.86 52.78
C VAL A 24 -6.20 -37.17 52.33
N LEU A 25 -5.74 -36.16 53.08
CA LEU A 25 -4.47 -35.50 52.78
C LEU A 25 -3.28 -36.44 53.00
N VAL A 26 -3.26 -37.20 54.10
CA VAL A 26 -2.22 -38.20 54.37
C VAL A 26 -2.16 -39.25 53.26
N GLU A 27 -3.30 -39.74 52.79
CA GLU A 27 -3.33 -40.72 51.69
C GLU A 27 -2.77 -40.12 50.39
N ARG A 28 -3.14 -38.88 50.06
CA ARG A 28 -2.60 -38.18 48.87
C ARG A 28 -1.10 -37.86 48.96
N ILE A 29 -0.58 -37.66 50.16
CA ILE A 29 0.87 -37.53 50.41
C ILE A 29 1.56 -38.87 50.14
N ARG A 30 1.01 -39.97 50.68
CA ARG A 30 1.56 -41.32 50.50
C ARG A 30 1.53 -41.78 49.04
N THR A 31 0.50 -41.44 48.28
CA THR A 31 0.42 -41.73 46.84
C THR A 31 1.28 -40.79 45.98
N ARG A 32 1.96 -39.81 46.58
CA ARG A 32 2.77 -38.77 45.91
C ARG A 32 1.98 -37.87 44.96
N GLU A 33 0.68 -37.75 45.16
CA GLU A 33 -0.15 -36.77 44.44
C GLU A 33 0.08 -35.34 44.94
N LEU A 34 0.51 -35.20 46.21
CA LEU A 34 0.84 -33.91 46.82
C LEU A 34 2.35 -33.77 47.04
N SER A 35 2.91 -32.68 46.53
CA SER A 35 4.29 -32.27 46.78
C SER A 35 4.44 -31.68 48.19
N PRO A 36 5.59 -31.86 48.88
CA PRO A 36 5.89 -31.19 50.15
C PRO A 36 5.79 -29.65 50.07
N ASP A 37 6.00 -29.07 48.89
CA ASP A 37 5.90 -27.62 48.64
C ASP A 37 4.45 -27.13 48.43
N ALA A 38 3.46 -28.04 48.40
CA ALA A 38 2.05 -27.65 48.27
C ALA A 38 1.58 -26.86 49.50
N TYR A 39 0.69 -25.89 49.30
CA TYR A 39 0.15 -25.06 50.38
C TYR A 39 -1.19 -25.60 50.86
N VAL A 40 -1.37 -25.65 52.18
CA VAL A 40 -2.62 -25.99 52.86
C VAL A 40 -3.06 -24.91 53.83
N CYS A 41 -4.37 -24.87 54.07
CA CYS A 41 -4.98 -23.97 55.03
C CYS A 41 -6.00 -24.74 55.89
N LYS A 42 -5.94 -24.59 57.21
CA LYS A 42 -6.89 -25.21 58.13
C LYS A 42 -8.19 -24.42 58.13
N ALA A 43 -9.34 -25.10 58.03
CA ALA A 43 -10.63 -24.42 58.02
C ALA A 43 -10.84 -23.57 59.27
N GLY A 44 -11.24 -22.31 59.07
CA GLY A 44 -11.37 -21.32 60.13
C GLY A 44 -10.11 -20.46 60.36
N THR A 45 -9.04 -20.68 59.59
CA THR A 45 -7.85 -19.81 59.56
C THR A 45 -7.59 -19.32 58.14
N ASP A 46 -6.94 -18.16 57.98
CA ASP A 46 -6.50 -17.63 56.67
C ASP A 46 -5.00 -17.81 56.43
N ALA A 47 -4.34 -18.61 57.28
CA ALA A 47 -2.90 -18.83 57.24
C ALA A 47 -2.56 -20.04 56.35
N TRP A 48 -2.18 -19.79 55.11
CA TRP A 48 -1.63 -20.82 54.23
C TRP A 48 -0.21 -21.19 54.64
N GLN A 49 0.05 -22.47 54.84
CA GLN A 49 1.37 -23.00 55.19
C GLN A 49 1.75 -24.13 54.22
N ARG A 50 3.05 -24.36 54.03
CA ARG A 50 3.51 -25.48 53.21
C ARG A 50 3.23 -26.79 53.95
N LEU A 51 2.89 -27.83 53.19
CA LEU A 51 2.53 -29.14 53.74
C LEU A 51 3.66 -29.73 54.61
N ALA A 52 4.92 -29.50 54.23
CA ALA A 52 6.10 -29.92 54.98
C ALA A 52 6.30 -29.18 56.31
N ASP A 53 5.77 -27.95 56.44
CA ASP A 53 5.90 -27.12 57.65
C ASP A 53 4.77 -27.39 58.66
N CYS A 54 3.72 -28.11 58.25
CA CYS A 54 2.61 -28.49 59.12
C CYS A 54 3.00 -29.69 60.00
N PRO A 55 3.02 -29.56 61.35
CA PRO A 55 3.41 -30.64 62.25
C PRO A 55 2.56 -31.92 62.08
N GLU A 56 1.30 -31.78 61.66
CA GLU A 56 0.38 -32.90 61.44
C GLU A 56 0.75 -33.78 60.23
N PHE A 57 1.49 -33.24 59.25
CA PHE A 57 1.85 -33.93 58.01
C PHE A 57 3.35 -34.15 57.85
N ALA A 58 4.19 -33.43 58.61
CA ALA A 58 5.66 -33.51 58.53
C ALA A 58 6.19 -34.95 58.72
N GLY A 59 5.53 -35.78 59.53
CA GLY A 59 5.91 -37.17 59.76
C GLY A 59 5.84 -38.05 58.51
N GLU A 60 4.96 -37.74 57.55
CA GLU A 60 4.79 -38.53 56.32
C GLU A 60 5.89 -38.24 55.28
N PHE A 61 6.67 -37.17 55.46
CA PHE A 61 7.80 -36.80 54.59
C PHE A 61 9.17 -37.29 55.09
N ALA A 62 9.23 -37.80 56.33
CA ALA A 62 10.47 -38.15 57.02
C ALA A 62 11.16 -39.42 56.46
N ASP A 63 10.50 -40.22 55.63
CA ASP A 63 11.03 -41.48 55.07
C ASP A 63 11.82 -41.30 53.75
N THR A 64 12.16 -40.06 53.39
CA THR A 64 13.07 -39.83 52.26
C THR A 64 14.52 -39.84 52.77
N PRO A 65 15.36 -40.85 52.45
CA PRO A 65 16.75 -40.88 52.92
C PRO A 65 17.49 -39.60 52.45
N PRO A 66 18.30 -38.97 53.31
CA PRO A 66 18.94 -37.71 52.98
C PRO A 66 19.91 -37.91 51.79
N PRO A 67 19.82 -37.07 50.74
CA PRO A 67 20.82 -37.09 49.68
C PRO A 67 22.19 -36.72 50.26
N PRO A 68 23.28 -37.32 49.73
CA PRO A 68 24.63 -37.09 50.22
C PRO A 68 25.02 -35.61 50.16
N PRO A 69 25.83 -35.11 51.13
CA PRO A 69 26.19 -33.72 51.22
C PRO A 69 26.98 -33.26 49.97
N PRO A 70 26.60 -32.12 49.34
CA PRO A 70 27.39 -31.54 48.26
C PRO A 70 28.70 -30.96 48.80
N PRO A 71 29.81 -31.04 48.04
CA PRO A 71 31.05 -30.39 48.41
C PRO A 71 30.88 -28.87 48.43
N ASP A 72 31.14 -28.27 49.59
CA ASP A 72 31.20 -26.83 49.80
C ASP A 72 32.37 -26.20 49.03
N SER A 73 32.15 -24.95 48.61
CA SER A 73 33.12 -23.96 48.11
C SER A 73 33.29 -23.85 46.59
N ALA A 74 32.34 -23.19 45.94
CA ALA A 74 32.59 -21.92 45.25
C ALA A 74 31.30 -21.41 44.61
N ILE A 75 30.70 -20.39 45.24
CA ILE A 75 29.71 -19.52 44.61
C ILE A 75 30.43 -18.77 43.47
N PRO A 76 29.89 -18.81 42.25
CA PRO A 76 29.49 -17.55 41.65
C PRO A 76 27.97 -17.54 41.44
N SER A 77 27.37 -16.56 42.09
CA SER A 77 26.06 -16.00 41.80
C SER A 77 25.98 -15.65 40.31
N SER A 78 25.41 -16.53 39.48
CA SER A 78 24.73 -16.21 38.20
C SER A 78 24.24 -17.46 37.47
N ALA A 79 23.71 -18.47 38.17
CA ALA A 79 22.99 -19.55 37.49
C ALA A 79 21.53 -19.13 37.29
N ARG A 80 21.31 -18.14 36.41
CA ARG A 80 19.99 -17.94 35.78
C ARG A 80 19.62 -19.30 35.16
N PRO A 81 18.40 -19.83 35.39
CA PRO A 81 18.01 -21.11 34.83
C PRO A 81 18.33 -21.09 33.33
N THR A 82 19.01 -22.13 32.87
CA THR A 82 19.26 -22.41 31.45
C THR A 82 17.91 -22.58 30.77
N SER A 83 17.21 -21.47 30.54
CA SER A 83 16.07 -21.37 29.66
C SER A 83 16.52 -22.01 28.36
N LYS A 84 15.76 -22.99 27.87
CA LYS A 84 15.81 -23.49 26.49
C LYS A 84 16.40 -22.40 25.61
N GLN A 85 17.58 -22.65 25.02
CA GLN A 85 18.18 -21.72 24.07
C GLN A 85 17.21 -21.57 22.90
N ASP A 86 16.34 -20.57 23.00
CA ASP A 86 15.47 -20.18 21.92
C ASP A 86 16.36 -19.52 20.87
N HIS A 87 16.57 -20.23 19.76
CA HIS A 87 17.37 -19.72 18.65
C HIS A 87 16.81 -18.38 18.18
N ALA A 88 17.69 -17.40 18.09
CA ALA A 88 17.40 -16.11 17.51
C ALA A 88 17.32 -16.24 15.98
N TRP A 89 16.59 -15.31 15.37
CA TRP A 89 16.45 -15.16 13.94
C TRP A 89 17.45 -14.14 13.41
N ASN A 90 17.85 -14.30 12.14
CA ASN A 90 18.70 -13.31 11.48
C ASN A 90 17.96 -11.96 11.35
N PRO A 91 18.48 -10.87 11.94
CA PRO A 91 17.84 -9.56 11.87
C PRO A 91 17.68 -9.03 10.43
N PHE A 92 18.57 -9.40 9.52
CA PHE A 92 18.47 -9.05 8.10
C PHE A 92 17.30 -9.74 7.42
N THR A 93 17.10 -11.04 7.69
CA THR A 93 15.93 -11.79 7.19
C THR A 93 14.62 -11.19 7.71
N ILE A 94 14.58 -10.75 8.97
CA ILE A 94 13.41 -10.02 9.52
C ILE A 94 13.13 -8.76 8.70
N ALA A 95 14.15 -7.93 8.44
CA ALA A 95 13.99 -6.70 7.66
C ALA A 95 13.51 -6.97 6.22
N LEU A 96 14.09 -7.97 5.55
CA LEU A 96 13.72 -8.36 4.18
C LEU A 96 12.27 -8.85 4.11
N LEU A 97 11.87 -9.69 5.06
CA LEU A 97 10.48 -10.15 5.17
C LEU A 97 9.54 -9.00 5.56
N GLY A 98 10.03 -7.95 6.21
CA GLY A 98 9.30 -6.71 6.42
C GLY A 98 8.84 -6.00 5.16
N ILE A 99 9.63 -6.09 4.08
CA ILE A 99 9.24 -5.57 2.76
C ILE A 99 8.08 -6.40 2.19
N LEU A 100 8.09 -7.71 2.43
CA LEU A 100 7.08 -8.64 1.91
C LEU A 100 5.77 -8.62 2.69
N PHE A 101 5.86 -8.52 4.03
CA PHE A 101 4.69 -8.52 4.90
C PHE A 101 4.22 -7.09 5.17
N THR A 102 4.83 -6.43 6.15
CA THR A 102 4.62 -5.03 6.54
C THR A 102 5.71 -4.59 7.54
N PRO A 103 5.87 -3.27 7.77
CA PRO A 103 6.65 -2.76 8.89
C PRO A 103 6.15 -3.20 10.27
N ILE A 104 4.83 -3.36 10.47
CA ILE A 104 4.24 -3.87 11.73
C ILE A 104 4.79 -5.25 12.06
N TRP A 105 4.76 -6.15 11.08
CA TRP A 105 5.25 -7.52 11.24
C TRP A 105 6.74 -7.54 11.63
N SER A 106 7.56 -6.71 10.97
CA SER A 106 8.98 -6.56 11.34
C SER A 106 9.18 -6.03 12.74
N GLY A 107 8.38 -5.05 13.17
CA GLY A 107 8.44 -4.52 14.52
C GLY A 107 8.16 -5.58 15.59
N ILE A 108 7.13 -6.42 15.37
CA ILE A 108 6.80 -7.53 16.26
C ILE A 108 7.95 -8.54 16.33
N LEU A 109 8.47 -8.96 15.17
CA LEU A 109 9.58 -9.91 15.13
C LEU A 109 10.86 -9.35 15.73
N ALA A 110 11.19 -8.07 15.49
CA ALA A 110 12.34 -7.42 16.09
C ALA A 110 12.26 -7.45 17.62
N ALA A 111 11.07 -7.22 18.19
CA ALA A 111 10.86 -7.26 19.64
C ALA A 111 11.01 -8.68 20.22
N ILE A 112 10.42 -9.69 19.55
CA ILE A 112 10.56 -11.09 19.95
C ILE A 112 12.03 -11.53 19.84
N ASN A 113 12.71 -11.13 18.77
CA ASN A 113 14.09 -11.50 18.52
C ASN A 113 15.05 -10.89 19.55
N ALA A 114 14.84 -9.62 19.93
CA ALA A 114 15.57 -8.98 21.02
C ALA A 114 15.47 -9.78 22.34
N ASN A 115 14.25 -10.24 22.69
CA ASN A 115 14.04 -11.06 23.88
C ASN A 115 14.78 -12.41 23.81
N ARG A 116 14.79 -13.07 22.64
CA ARG A 116 15.56 -14.32 22.41
C ARG A 116 17.07 -14.12 22.48
N LEU A 117 17.53 -12.97 22.01
CA LEU A 117 18.93 -12.58 22.11
C LEU A 117 19.32 -12.21 23.55
N GLY A 118 18.36 -11.86 24.40
CA GLY A 118 18.60 -11.39 25.76
C GLY A 118 19.05 -9.93 25.80
N ILE A 119 18.73 -9.17 24.75
CA ILE A 119 19.03 -7.74 24.65
C ILE A 119 17.92 -6.99 25.37
N ALA A 120 18.31 -6.11 26.29
CA ALA A 120 17.38 -5.21 26.96
C ALA A 120 16.92 -4.11 26.00
N GLN A 121 15.92 -4.42 25.18
CA GLN A 121 15.31 -3.49 24.24
C GLN A 121 13.87 -3.21 24.67
N PRO A 122 13.42 -1.95 24.66
CA PRO A 122 12.03 -1.63 24.99
C PRO A 122 11.09 -2.22 23.94
N LEU A 123 10.19 -3.11 24.36
CA LEU A 123 9.17 -3.75 23.50
C LEU A 123 8.31 -2.73 22.73
N TRP A 124 8.05 -1.56 23.32
CA TRP A 124 7.16 -0.56 22.73
C TRP A 124 7.76 0.09 21.47
N ARG A 125 9.09 0.26 21.39
CA ARG A 125 9.71 1.04 20.32
C ARG A 125 9.48 0.45 18.91
N PRO A 126 9.84 -0.82 18.63
CA PRO A 126 9.63 -1.38 17.31
C PRO A 126 8.13 -1.53 16.98
N LEU A 127 7.27 -1.73 17.99
CA LEU A 127 5.82 -1.71 17.82
C LEU A 127 5.29 -0.33 17.41
N THR A 128 5.77 0.74 18.04
CA THR A 128 5.37 2.12 17.72
C THR A 128 5.83 2.51 16.31
N VAL A 129 7.04 2.11 15.88
CA VAL A 129 7.49 2.36 14.50
C VAL A 129 6.61 1.62 13.49
N GLY A 130 6.35 0.33 13.73
CA GLY A 130 5.48 -0.46 12.87
C GLY A 130 4.06 0.09 12.79
N ILE A 131 3.37 0.23 13.93
CA ILE A 131 1.96 0.68 13.98
C ILE A 131 1.85 2.14 13.54
N GLY A 132 2.77 2.99 14.00
CA GLY A 132 2.78 4.41 13.67
C GLY A 132 2.87 4.65 12.17
N SER A 133 3.66 3.84 11.45
CA SER A 133 3.74 3.96 9.99
C SER A 133 2.41 3.75 9.28
N GLN A 134 1.63 2.74 9.69
CA GLN A 134 0.34 2.43 9.08
C GLN A 134 -0.71 3.47 9.42
N LEU A 135 -0.68 4.02 10.65
CA LEU A 135 -1.55 5.12 11.04
C LEU A 135 -1.23 6.41 10.27
N ILE A 136 0.05 6.69 10.01
CA ILE A 136 0.46 7.84 9.20
C ILE A 136 0.01 7.64 7.75
N SER A 137 0.17 6.44 7.18
CA SER A 137 -0.32 6.11 5.83
C SER A 137 -1.82 6.35 5.73
N LEU A 138 -2.60 5.78 6.65
CA LEU A 138 -4.05 5.96 6.69
C LEU A 138 -4.45 7.43 6.86
N ALA A 139 -3.73 8.19 7.68
CA ALA A 139 -4.00 9.62 7.88
C ALA A 139 -3.67 10.44 6.63
N ALA A 140 -2.65 10.05 5.86
CA ALA A 140 -2.31 10.69 4.58
C ALA A 140 -3.42 10.46 3.56
N ASP A 141 -3.93 9.22 3.46
CA ASP A 141 -5.03 8.86 2.57
C ASP A 141 -6.31 9.63 2.94
N CYS A 142 -6.69 9.62 4.23
CA CYS A 142 -7.85 10.38 4.70
C CYS A 142 -7.69 11.90 4.57
N GLY A 143 -6.44 12.40 4.56
CA GLY A 143 -6.12 13.81 4.44
C GLY A 143 -6.08 14.34 3.00
N GLY A 144 -6.29 13.47 2.00
CA GLY A 144 -6.17 13.85 0.58
C GLY A 144 -4.75 14.21 0.17
N LEU A 145 -3.73 13.70 0.88
CA LEU A 145 -2.35 13.84 0.43
C LEU A 145 -2.14 12.91 -0.76
N ASP A 146 -2.35 13.44 -1.96
CA ASP A 146 -2.10 12.73 -3.22
C ASP A 146 -0.59 12.59 -3.48
N MET A 147 0.05 11.77 -2.66
CA MET A 147 1.42 11.30 -2.87
C MET A 147 1.36 10.13 -3.85
N GLY A 148 0.90 10.38 -5.08
CA GLY A 148 0.63 9.41 -6.15
C GLY A 148 0.83 7.95 -5.74
N PHE A 149 -0.27 7.27 -5.41
CA PHE A 149 -0.43 5.93 -4.82
C PHE A 149 0.85 5.08 -4.59
N LEU A 150 1.63 4.85 -5.65
CA LEU A 150 2.84 4.03 -5.61
C LEU A 150 3.98 4.64 -4.77
N TRP A 151 4.16 5.96 -4.77
CA TRP A 151 5.19 6.63 -4.00
C TRP A 151 4.86 6.68 -2.50
N GLY A 152 3.60 6.93 -2.16
CA GLY A 152 3.10 6.86 -0.79
C GLY A 152 3.44 5.52 -0.14
N GLU A 153 3.03 4.42 -0.79
CA GLU A 153 3.27 3.05 -0.29
C GLU A 153 4.77 2.72 -0.13
N VAL A 154 5.59 3.13 -1.09
CA VAL A 154 7.05 2.94 -1.01
C VAL A 154 7.63 3.70 0.18
N ILE A 155 7.24 4.94 0.40
CA ILE A 155 7.73 5.76 1.51
C ILE A 155 7.26 5.18 2.85
N PHE A 156 5.97 4.88 2.98
CA PHE A 156 5.37 4.35 4.21
C PHE A 156 5.81 2.92 4.53
N THR A 157 6.37 2.19 3.57
CA THR A 157 6.99 0.88 3.81
C THR A 157 8.48 1.01 4.11
N LEU A 158 9.25 1.72 3.29
CA LEU A 158 10.71 1.73 3.40
C LEU A 158 11.22 2.58 4.57
N VAL A 159 10.62 3.75 4.83
CA VAL A 159 11.08 4.63 5.92
C VAL A 159 11.01 3.92 7.29
N PRO A 160 9.89 3.30 7.67
CA PRO A 160 9.82 2.57 8.94
C PRO A 160 10.75 1.36 8.99
N LEU A 161 10.98 0.67 7.86
CA LEU A 161 11.94 -0.44 7.81
C LEU A 161 13.37 0.04 8.03
N VAL A 162 13.75 1.20 7.49
CA VAL A 162 15.05 1.83 7.77
C VAL A 162 15.17 2.22 9.24
N LEU A 163 14.10 2.74 9.85
CA LEU A 163 14.07 3.08 11.28
C LEU A 163 14.20 1.81 12.15
N LEU A 164 13.42 0.76 11.86
CA LEU A 164 13.51 -0.53 12.53
C LEU A 164 14.90 -1.15 12.35
N TRP A 165 15.47 -1.08 11.16
CA TRP A 165 16.82 -1.54 10.89
C TRP A 165 17.84 -0.82 11.78
N SER A 166 17.80 0.52 11.77
CA SER A 166 18.79 1.36 12.45
C SER A 166 18.71 1.24 13.96
N PHE A 167 17.50 1.24 14.54
CA PHE A 167 17.32 1.31 15.98
C PHE A 167 17.15 -0.05 16.65
N ASP A 168 16.56 -1.02 15.96
CA ASP A 168 16.09 -2.27 16.57
C ASP A 168 16.83 -3.50 16.04
N LEU A 169 16.97 -3.67 14.72
CA LEU A 169 17.53 -4.90 14.13
C LEU A 169 19.06 -4.90 14.00
N SER A 170 19.68 -3.79 13.58
CA SER A 170 21.14 -3.70 13.46
C SER A 170 21.86 -3.94 14.81
N PRO A 171 21.39 -3.40 15.95
CA PRO A 171 21.96 -3.70 17.25
C PRO A 171 21.86 -5.18 17.68
N GLN A 172 20.95 -5.94 17.08
CA GLN A 172 20.79 -7.38 17.35
C GLN A 172 21.85 -8.24 16.65
N TYR A 173 22.50 -7.72 15.62
CA TYR A 173 23.41 -8.48 14.75
C TYR A 173 24.62 -9.08 15.47
N PRO A 174 25.36 -8.33 16.33
CA PRO A 174 26.54 -8.89 17.02
C PRO A 174 26.20 -10.02 18.00
N GLU A 175 25.04 -9.93 18.67
CA GLU A 175 24.55 -10.97 19.58
C GLU A 175 24.09 -12.21 18.81
N TYR A 176 23.45 -12.00 17.66
CA TYR A 176 23.03 -13.06 16.76
C TYR A 176 24.23 -13.86 16.24
N GLU A 177 25.27 -13.19 15.72
CA GLU A 177 26.49 -13.86 15.22
C GLU A 177 27.17 -14.70 16.32
N ARG A 178 27.18 -14.23 17.56
CA ARG A 178 27.78 -14.97 18.68
C ARG A 178 27.04 -16.26 19.03
N LYS A 179 25.71 -16.30 18.86
CA LYS A 179 24.89 -17.46 19.28
C LYS A 179 24.88 -18.61 18.26
N GLY A 180 25.46 -18.42 17.08
CA GLY A 180 25.63 -19.49 16.09
C GLY A 180 24.33 -19.88 15.35
N GLU A 181 24.52 -20.70 14.31
CA GLU A 181 23.68 -20.84 13.11
C GLU A 181 22.15 -20.94 13.28
N GLU A 182 21.50 -20.38 12.26
CA GLU A 182 20.07 -20.36 12.05
C GLU A 182 19.50 -21.78 11.89
N ASN A 183 18.46 -22.11 12.64
CA ASN A 183 17.69 -23.32 12.39
C ASN A 183 16.47 -22.97 11.54
N ALA A 184 16.57 -23.20 10.23
CA ALA A 184 15.54 -22.84 9.24
C ALA A 184 14.13 -23.35 9.61
N GLU A 185 14.05 -24.50 10.28
CA GLU A 185 12.80 -25.11 10.75
C GLU A 185 11.99 -24.19 11.68
N LYS A 186 12.64 -23.23 12.36
CA LYS A 186 11.98 -22.32 13.32
C LYS A 186 11.45 -21.04 12.69
N TRP A 187 11.59 -20.87 11.37
CA TRP A 187 10.94 -19.78 10.61
C TRP A 187 9.50 -20.09 10.23
N PHE A 188 9.06 -21.35 10.33
CA PHE A 188 7.72 -21.75 9.91
C PHE A 188 6.62 -20.98 10.66
N VAL A 189 6.71 -20.86 11.98
CA VAL A 189 5.68 -20.17 12.78
C VAL A 189 5.63 -18.66 12.46
N PRO A 190 6.76 -17.91 12.42
CA PRO A 190 6.75 -16.51 11.98
C PRO A 190 6.18 -16.29 10.57
N LEU A 191 6.55 -17.16 9.62
CA LEU A 191 6.08 -17.08 8.25
C LEU A 191 4.57 -17.37 8.17
N LEU A 192 4.08 -18.39 8.89
CA LEU A 192 2.65 -18.71 8.94
C LEU A 192 1.83 -17.62 9.66
N ALA A 193 2.40 -16.98 10.67
CA ALA A 193 1.75 -15.86 11.35
C ALA A 193 1.68 -14.62 10.45
N GLY A 194 2.68 -14.40 9.60
CA GLY A 194 2.69 -13.33 8.60
C GLY A 194 1.87 -13.65 7.34
N SER A 195 1.69 -14.92 6.99
CA SER A 195 1.16 -15.32 5.68
C SER A 195 -0.22 -14.75 5.32
N PRO A 196 -1.19 -14.60 6.24
CA PRO A 196 -2.46 -13.97 5.89
C PRO A 196 -2.29 -12.51 5.47
N LEU A 197 -1.41 -11.76 6.16
CA LEU A 197 -1.11 -10.36 5.85
C LEU A 197 -0.37 -10.23 4.51
N ALA A 198 0.69 -11.04 4.27
CA ALA A 198 1.33 -11.01 2.95
C ALA A 198 0.38 -11.45 1.83
N LEU A 199 -0.47 -12.45 2.07
CA LEU A 199 -1.44 -12.87 1.07
C LEU A 199 -2.40 -11.73 0.76
N MET A 200 -2.90 -11.00 1.78
CA MET A 200 -3.71 -9.80 1.55
C MET A 200 -2.95 -8.73 0.79
N THR A 201 -1.68 -8.44 1.14
CA THR A 201 -0.84 -7.49 0.41
C THR A 201 -0.64 -7.92 -1.04
N ILE A 202 -0.29 -9.18 -1.31
CA ILE A 202 -0.09 -9.70 -2.67
C ILE A 202 -1.39 -9.67 -3.46
N VAL A 203 -2.51 -10.07 -2.86
CA VAL A 203 -3.84 -10.00 -3.49
C VAL A 203 -4.20 -8.55 -3.77
N TYR A 204 -3.94 -7.64 -2.85
CA TYR A 204 -4.16 -6.22 -3.03
C TYR A 204 -3.33 -5.66 -4.18
N TRP A 205 -2.01 -5.88 -4.20
CA TRP A 205 -1.14 -5.49 -5.32
C TRP A 205 -1.58 -6.13 -6.64
N GLY A 206 -2.02 -7.39 -6.61
CA GLY A 206 -2.60 -8.07 -7.76
C GLY A 206 -3.85 -7.36 -8.26
N ILE A 207 -4.81 -7.08 -7.37
CA ILE A 207 -6.05 -6.35 -7.69
C ILE A 207 -5.73 -4.97 -8.26
N VAL A 208 -4.81 -4.23 -7.64
CA VAL A 208 -4.40 -2.88 -8.08
C VAL A 208 -3.80 -2.92 -9.49
N LEU A 209 -2.96 -3.92 -9.80
CA LEU A 209 -2.39 -4.08 -11.15
C LEU A 209 -3.43 -4.38 -12.22
N PHE A 210 -4.55 -4.99 -11.84
CA PHE A 210 -5.69 -5.25 -12.73
C PHE A 210 -6.83 -4.26 -12.53
N ALA A 211 -6.66 -3.28 -11.65
CA ALA A 211 -7.67 -2.27 -11.42
C ALA A 211 -7.80 -1.46 -12.72
N PRO A 212 -9.03 -1.22 -13.18
CA PRO A 212 -9.26 -0.37 -14.32
C PRO A 212 -8.67 1.02 -14.07
N LEU A 213 -8.12 1.61 -15.12
CA LEU A 213 -7.56 2.97 -15.06
C LEU A 213 -8.63 3.95 -14.64
N GLU A 214 -8.28 4.92 -13.82
CA GLU A 214 -9.15 6.05 -13.48
C GLU A 214 -9.49 6.89 -14.73
N PRO A 215 -10.57 7.68 -14.71
CA PRO A 215 -10.96 8.52 -15.84
C PRO A 215 -9.85 9.46 -16.31
N ALA A 216 -9.22 10.23 -15.41
CA ALA A 216 -8.12 11.13 -15.75
C ALA A 216 -6.93 10.38 -16.37
N GLU A 217 -6.53 9.23 -15.81
CA GLU A 217 -5.43 8.42 -16.36
C GLU A 217 -5.79 7.84 -17.73
N THR A 218 -7.07 7.48 -17.96
CA THR A 218 -7.56 7.04 -19.28
C THR A 218 -7.40 8.15 -20.32
N VAL A 219 -7.77 9.39 -19.97
CA VAL A 219 -7.57 10.57 -20.83
C VAL A 219 -6.10 10.86 -21.05
N HIS A 220 -5.30 10.80 -20.00
CA HIS A 220 -3.86 11.03 -20.08
C HIS A 220 -3.18 10.02 -21.03
N ARG A 221 -3.53 8.73 -20.96
CA ARG A 221 -3.02 7.71 -21.89
C ARG A 221 -3.54 7.89 -23.32
N PHE A 222 -4.78 8.33 -23.47
CA PHE A 222 -5.35 8.66 -24.78
C PHE A 222 -4.58 9.79 -25.48
N ILE A 223 -4.29 10.88 -24.77
CA ILE A 223 -3.54 12.03 -25.31
C ILE A 223 -2.10 11.67 -25.63
N ASN A 224 -1.48 10.81 -24.81
CA ASN A 224 -0.12 10.35 -25.04
C ASN A 224 -0.02 9.15 -25.98
N ALA A 225 -1.14 8.66 -26.54
CA ALA A 225 -1.15 7.49 -27.41
C ALA A 225 -0.30 7.73 -28.67
N SER A 226 0.50 6.72 -29.02
CA SER A 226 1.46 6.77 -30.12
C SER A 226 0.87 6.34 -31.48
N SER A 227 -0.44 6.21 -31.59
CA SER A 227 -1.14 6.03 -32.88
C SER A 227 -2.64 6.13 -32.66
N THR A 228 -3.39 6.36 -33.73
CA THR A 228 -4.86 6.26 -33.69
C THR A 228 -5.33 4.86 -33.31
N SER A 229 -4.62 3.81 -33.73
CA SER A 229 -4.90 2.43 -33.28
C SER A 229 -4.67 2.22 -31.79
N GLU A 230 -3.70 2.91 -31.19
CA GLU A 230 -3.49 2.87 -29.74
C GLU A 230 -4.54 3.68 -29.01
N ALA A 231 -4.85 4.89 -29.50
CA ALA A 231 -5.88 5.77 -28.96
C ALA A 231 -7.25 5.07 -28.88
N ARG A 232 -7.62 4.29 -29.92
CA ARG A 232 -8.87 3.49 -29.94
C ARG A 232 -9.02 2.54 -28.75
N LYS A 233 -7.93 2.11 -28.10
CA LYS A 233 -8.02 1.22 -26.92
C LYS A 233 -8.69 1.91 -25.72
N TYR A 234 -8.70 3.24 -25.70
CA TYR A 234 -9.22 4.09 -24.61
C TYR A 234 -10.55 4.75 -24.96
N CYS A 235 -11.13 4.43 -26.12
CA CYS A 235 -12.30 5.11 -26.65
C CYS A 235 -13.46 4.14 -26.92
N THR A 236 -14.68 4.66 -26.89
CA THR A 236 -15.85 3.96 -27.42
C THR A 236 -15.87 4.01 -28.94
N SER A 237 -16.79 3.26 -29.55
CA SER A 237 -17.01 3.32 -31.00
C SER A 237 -17.46 4.69 -31.50
N ASN A 238 -18.01 5.56 -30.64
CA ASN A 238 -18.47 6.90 -31.04
C ASN A 238 -17.28 7.80 -31.40
N MET A 239 -16.19 7.69 -30.64
CA MET A 239 -14.93 8.40 -30.89
C MET A 239 -14.16 7.87 -32.10
N HIS A 240 -14.50 6.69 -32.64
CA HIS A 240 -13.78 6.15 -33.80
C HIS A 240 -13.88 7.09 -35.00
N THR A 241 -15.04 7.68 -35.26
CA THR A 241 -15.23 8.67 -36.33
C THR A 241 -14.30 9.87 -36.18
N ILE A 242 -14.08 10.31 -34.94
CA ILE A 242 -13.15 11.40 -34.62
C ILE A 242 -11.72 11.00 -34.95
N LEU A 243 -11.30 9.81 -34.52
CA LEU A 243 -9.96 9.29 -34.76
C LEU A 243 -9.70 9.01 -36.26
N ASP A 244 -10.70 8.52 -36.99
CA ASP A 244 -10.63 8.34 -38.44
C ASP A 244 -10.47 9.68 -39.17
N GLY A 245 -11.16 10.73 -38.70
CA GLY A 245 -10.97 12.08 -39.23
C GLY A 245 -9.60 12.66 -38.89
N PHE A 246 -8.97 12.28 -37.78
CA PHE A 246 -7.59 12.66 -37.48
C PHE A 246 -6.59 12.01 -38.44
N ASP A 247 -6.75 10.72 -38.71
CA ASP A 247 -5.95 10.03 -39.73
C ASP A 247 -6.14 10.67 -41.12
N GLU A 248 -7.34 11.17 -41.42
CA GLU A 248 -7.62 11.86 -42.67
C GLU A 248 -7.00 13.26 -42.73
N LEU A 249 -7.13 14.05 -41.65
CA LEU A 249 -6.49 15.35 -41.53
C LEU A 249 -4.96 15.24 -41.67
N ASP A 250 -4.35 14.25 -41.04
CA ASP A 250 -2.90 14.01 -41.16
C ASP A 250 -2.49 13.71 -42.62
N LYS A 251 -3.28 12.89 -43.33
CA LYS A 251 -3.07 12.61 -44.77
C LYS A 251 -3.23 13.84 -45.65
N ILE A 252 -4.20 14.71 -45.36
CA ILE A 252 -4.47 15.94 -46.13
C ILE A 252 -3.34 16.95 -45.91
N THR A 253 -2.94 17.13 -44.66
CA THR A 253 -1.95 18.14 -44.26
C THR A 253 -0.51 17.71 -44.55
N GLY A 254 -0.27 16.40 -44.70
CA GLY A 254 1.02 15.83 -45.08
C GLY A 254 2.04 15.96 -43.96
N ASN A 255 1.66 15.52 -42.77
CA ASN A 255 2.43 15.54 -41.52
C ASN A 255 3.00 16.94 -41.25
N ILE A 256 2.13 17.95 -41.12
CA ILE A 256 2.58 19.29 -40.72
C ILE A 256 3.33 19.15 -39.39
N PRO A 257 4.58 19.62 -39.30
CA PRO A 257 5.33 19.57 -38.06
C PRO A 257 4.54 20.35 -37.01
N VAL A 258 4.20 19.63 -35.96
CA VAL A 258 3.51 20.13 -34.79
C VAL A 258 4.42 21.13 -34.12
N ASP A 259 3.98 22.38 -33.98
CA ASP A 259 4.73 23.35 -33.20
C ASP A 259 4.84 22.86 -31.75
N ASP A 260 6.03 22.95 -31.17
CA ASP A 260 6.33 22.44 -29.83
C ASP A 260 5.67 23.25 -28.70
N ASN A 261 4.97 24.30 -29.06
CA ASN A 261 4.49 25.39 -28.20
C ASN A 261 3.12 25.15 -27.55
N PHE A 262 2.65 23.90 -27.48
CA PHE A 262 1.37 23.55 -26.85
C PHE A 262 1.58 22.97 -25.45
N GLU A 263 0.88 23.56 -24.47
CA GLU A 263 0.76 23.04 -23.12
C GLU A 263 -0.65 22.48 -22.95
N PHE A 264 -0.75 21.18 -22.67
CA PHE A 264 -2.00 20.51 -22.36
C PHE A 264 -2.01 20.15 -20.86
N GLU A 265 -3.06 20.57 -20.17
CA GLU A 265 -3.21 20.43 -18.72
C GLU A 265 -4.60 19.84 -18.41
N LEU A 266 -4.64 18.71 -17.69
CA LEU A 266 -5.89 18.19 -17.10
C LEU A 266 -6.20 19.01 -15.85
N LEU A 267 -7.45 19.45 -15.70
CA LEU A 267 -7.85 20.34 -14.61
C LEU A 267 -8.52 19.58 -13.47
N ASP A 268 -9.76 19.16 -13.69
CA ASP A 268 -10.63 18.58 -12.66
C ASP A 268 -11.31 17.34 -13.22
N GLU A 269 -11.63 16.39 -12.34
CA GLU A 269 -12.41 15.20 -12.64
C GLU A 269 -13.76 15.26 -11.90
N TYR A 270 -14.85 15.06 -12.65
CA TYR A 270 -16.22 15.08 -12.14
C TYR A 270 -16.91 13.76 -12.47
N TYR A 271 -17.39 13.07 -11.44
CA TYR A 271 -18.27 11.92 -11.62
C TYR A 271 -19.70 12.39 -11.89
N GLY A 272 -20.40 11.72 -12.79
CA GLY A 272 -21.77 12.08 -13.16
C GLY A 272 -22.70 12.08 -11.95
N GLU A 273 -23.42 13.19 -11.73
CA GLU A 273 -24.30 13.37 -10.56
C GLU A 273 -25.45 12.33 -10.51
N TYR A 274 -25.77 11.71 -11.66
CA TYR A 274 -26.91 10.80 -11.83
C TYR A 274 -26.54 9.38 -12.26
N SER A 275 -25.26 9.09 -12.55
CA SER A 275 -24.84 7.79 -13.07
C SER A 275 -23.38 7.51 -12.71
N ASP A 276 -23.17 6.45 -11.91
CA ASP A 276 -21.83 5.95 -11.55
C ASP A 276 -21.02 5.49 -12.76
N ASN A 277 -21.66 5.36 -13.93
CA ASN A 277 -21.04 4.92 -15.17
C ASN A 277 -20.62 6.07 -16.09
N GLU A 278 -20.69 7.31 -15.61
CA GLU A 278 -20.33 8.50 -16.38
C GLU A 278 -19.31 9.33 -15.62
N SER A 279 -18.29 9.82 -16.34
CA SER A 279 -17.28 10.71 -15.79
C SER A 279 -16.92 11.79 -16.80
N ARG A 280 -16.47 12.92 -16.30
CA ARG A 280 -16.05 14.09 -17.05
C ARG A 280 -14.67 14.50 -16.57
N VAL A 281 -13.75 14.65 -17.51
CA VAL A 281 -12.38 15.12 -17.22
C VAL A 281 -12.17 16.43 -17.96
N ASP A 282 -12.04 17.52 -17.21
CA ASP A 282 -11.81 18.85 -17.74
C ASP A 282 -10.37 19.02 -18.19
N TYR A 283 -10.17 19.77 -19.27
CA TYR A 283 -8.85 20.10 -19.76
C TYR A 283 -8.72 21.57 -20.14
N ARG A 284 -7.47 22.00 -20.19
CA ARG A 284 -7.04 23.29 -20.70
C ARG A 284 -5.89 23.08 -21.66
N MET A 285 -6.01 23.66 -22.84
CA MET A 285 -4.94 23.73 -23.82
C MET A 285 -4.51 25.18 -23.96
N LYS A 286 -3.22 25.45 -23.80
CA LYS A 286 -2.62 26.77 -24.01
C LYS A 286 -1.66 26.72 -25.18
N THR A 287 -1.68 27.77 -25.99
CA THR A 287 -0.73 28.00 -27.06
C THR A 287 0.22 29.11 -26.65
N ALA A 288 1.52 28.92 -26.90
CA ALA A 288 2.46 30.01 -26.69
C ALA A 288 2.17 31.15 -27.69
N PRO A 289 2.37 32.42 -27.29
CA PRO A 289 2.25 33.53 -28.22
C PRO A 289 3.33 33.43 -29.29
N THR A 290 2.96 33.69 -30.54
CA THR A 290 3.90 33.84 -31.66
C THR A 290 4.08 35.33 -31.99
N GLU A 291 5.00 35.68 -32.91
CA GLU A 291 5.18 37.08 -33.35
C GLU A 291 3.90 37.68 -33.95
N HIS A 292 3.00 36.84 -34.46
CA HIS A 292 1.79 37.25 -35.14
C HIS A 292 0.49 36.91 -34.40
N ASP A 293 0.50 35.93 -33.50
CA ASP A 293 -0.69 35.49 -32.78
C ASP A 293 -0.52 35.58 -31.26
N PRO A 294 -1.50 36.20 -30.55
CA PRO A 294 -1.49 36.20 -29.10
C PRO A 294 -1.75 34.78 -28.57
N ALA A 295 -1.23 34.50 -27.37
CA ALA A 295 -1.50 33.26 -26.66
C ALA A 295 -3.01 33.00 -26.60
N SER A 296 -3.42 31.78 -26.95
CA SER A 296 -4.80 31.34 -26.87
C SER A 296 -4.94 30.19 -25.88
N THR A 297 -6.00 30.27 -25.09
CA THR A 297 -6.44 29.18 -24.22
C THR A 297 -7.75 28.62 -24.74
N MET A 298 -7.81 27.28 -24.82
CA MET A 298 -9.01 26.50 -25.08
C MET A 298 -9.35 25.68 -23.85
N HIS A 299 -10.64 25.62 -23.53
CA HIS A 299 -11.18 24.79 -22.47
C HIS A 299 -12.18 23.80 -23.06
N GLY A 300 -12.23 22.63 -22.44
CA GLY A 300 -13.22 21.63 -22.76
C GLY A 300 -13.17 20.51 -21.77
N TYR A 301 -13.81 19.40 -22.11
CA TYR A 301 -13.77 18.19 -21.31
C TYR A 301 -13.89 16.95 -22.19
N PHE A 302 -13.35 15.85 -21.69
CA PHE A 302 -13.65 14.51 -22.20
C PHE A 302 -14.83 13.97 -21.43
N TYR A 303 -15.78 13.39 -22.14
CA TYR A 303 -16.89 12.66 -21.55
C TYR A 303 -16.58 11.17 -21.65
N LEU A 304 -16.56 10.49 -20.51
CA LEU A 304 -16.20 9.08 -20.38
C LEU A 304 -17.38 8.25 -19.91
N ARG A 305 -17.42 7.02 -20.39
CA ARG A 305 -18.38 6.01 -19.95
C ARG A 305 -17.67 4.78 -19.41
N TRP A 306 -18.24 4.21 -18.35
CA TRP A 306 -17.80 2.93 -17.82
C TRP A 306 -18.42 1.79 -18.64
N LEU A 307 -17.62 1.15 -19.48
CA LEU A 307 -18.06 0.08 -20.36
C LEU A 307 -17.10 -1.10 -20.24
N GLU A 308 -17.66 -2.31 -20.13
CA GLU A 308 -16.88 -3.56 -20.07
C GLU A 308 -15.84 -3.59 -18.94
N GLY A 309 -16.14 -2.91 -17.83
CA GLY A 309 -15.25 -2.87 -16.66
C GLY A 309 -14.06 -1.92 -16.78
N ARG A 310 -14.12 -0.92 -17.68
CA ARG A 310 -13.10 0.13 -17.84
C ARG A 310 -13.71 1.45 -18.29
N TRP A 311 -13.06 2.56 -17.95
CA TRP A 311 -13.41 3.87 -18.50
C TRP A 311 -13.01 3.94 -19.98
N GLN A 312 -13.89 4.50 -20.80
CA GLN A 312 -13.66 4.75 -22.22
C GLN A 312 -14.17 6.14 -22.58
N ILE A 313 -13.40 6.89 -23.36
CA ILE A 313 -13.79 8.21 -23.86
C ILE A 313 -14.87 8.04 -24.91
N ASP A 314 -16.03 8.63 -24.66
CA ASP A 314 -17.21 8.54 -25.51
C ASP A 314 -17.38 9.78 -26.39
N ASP A 315 -17.01 10.95 -25.88
CA ASP A 315 -17.01 12.19 -26.63
C ASP A 315 -15.91 13.15 -26.14
N TRP A 316 -15.53 14.08 -27.01
CA TRP A 316 -14.61 15.16 -26.71
C TRP A 316 -15.30 16.49 -26.97
N ILE A 317 -15.46 17.31 -25.94
CA ILE A 317 -16.30 18.52 -25.99
C ILE A 317 -15.44 19.76 -25.75
N ILE A 318 -15.69 20.82 -26.52
CA ILE A 318 -15.05 22.14 -26.39
C ILE A 318 -16.07 23.11 -25.82
N THR A 319 -15.71 23.85 -24.76
CA THR A 319 -16.64 24.71 -24.02
C THR A 319 -16.32 26.19 -24.10
N ALA A 320 -15.05 26.57 -24.19
CA ALA A 320 -14.67 27.97 -24.27
C ALA A 320 -13.36 28.17 -25.01
N HIS A 321 -13.28 29.30 -25.70
CA HIS A 321 -12.08 29.78 -26.33
C HIS A 321 -11.82 31.22 -25.89
N SER A 322 -10.61 31.49 -25.39
CA SER A 322 -10.19 32.81 -24.84
C SER A 322 -10.49 34.01 -25.75
N GLN A 323 -10.44 33.82 -27.08
CA GLN A 323 -10.74 34.89 -28.04
C GLN A 323 -12.25 35.14 -28.28
N HIS A 324 -13.12 34.31 -27.72
CA HIS A 324 -14.58 34.45 -27.79
C HIS A 324 -15.20 34.46 -26.38
N PRO A 325 -15.13 35.60 -25.66
CA PRO A 325 -15.58 35.71 -24.27
C PRO A 325 -17.09 35.56 -24.06
N GLY A 326 -17.88 35.41 -25.12
CA GLY A 326 -19.33 35.17 -25.06
C GLY A 326 -19.74 33.77 -24.60
N GLY A 327 -18.78 32.86 -24.40
CA GLY A 327 -19.04 31.44 -24.18
C GLY A 327 -19.46 30.79 -25.50
N ILE A 328 -18.85 29.65 -25.83
CA ILE A 328 -19.36 28.82 -26.92
C ILE A 328 -20.27 27.80 -26.21
N GLU A 329 -21.47 27.54 -26.75
CA GLU A 329 -22.23 26.39 -26.26
C GLU A 329 -21.33 25.15 -26.36
N PRO A 330 -21.32 24.23 -25.38
CA PRO A 330 -20.47 23.05 -25.46
C PRO A 330 -20.69 22.31 -26.79
N VAL A 331 -19.66 22.26 -27.64
CA VAL A 331 -19.74 21.62 -28.95
C VAL A 331 -18.96 20.32 -28.92
N SER A 332 -19.61 19.23 -29.32
CA SER A 332 -18.95 17.94 -29.55
C SER A 332 -17.99 18.07 -30.73
N PHE A 333 -16.78 17.56 -30.55
CA PHE A 333 -15.76 17.54 -31.58
C PHE A 333 -16.21 16.75 -32.82
N SER A 334 -17.03 15.71 -32.64
CA SER A 334 -17.63 14.96 -33.74
C SER A 334 -18.48 15.81 -34.68
N THR A 335 -19.08 16.89 -34.16
CA THR A 335 -19.90 17.82 -34.93
C THR A 335 -19.03 18.80 -35.72
N LEU A 336 -17.86 19.18 -35.18
CA LEU A 336 -16.93 20.11 -35.82
C LEU A 336 -16.09 19.46 -36.92
N LEU A 337 -15.75 18.18 -36.74
CA LEU A 337 -14.79 17.48 -37.59
C LEU A 337 -15.11 17.48 -39.09
N PRO A 338 -16.36 17.28 -39.57
CA PRO A 338 -16.64 17.31 -41.00
C PRO A 338 -16.35 18.66 -41.65
N GLU A 339 -16.65 19.76 -40.95
CA GLU A 339 -16.38 21.13 -41.42
C GLU A 339 -14.87 21.38 -41.47
N MET A 340 -14.14 20.92 -40.44
CA MET A 340 -12.66 20.99 -40.43
C MET A 340 -12.03 20.22 -41.59
N LEU A 341 -12.52 19.03 -41.89
CA LEU A 341 -12.05 18.21 -43.01
C LEU A 341 -12.33 18.87 -44.36
N GLU A 342 -13.52 19.43 -44.54
CA GLU A 342 -13.87 20.14 -45.78
C GLU A 342 -12.98 21.37 -45.99
N GLU A 343 -12.77 22.16 -44.93
CA GLU A 343 -11.91 23.35 -44.97
C GLU A 343 -10.46 22.96 -45.29
N ALA A 344 -9.92 21.93 -44.63
CA ALA A 344 -8.58 21.41 -44.89
C ALA A 344 -8.43 20.91 -46.34
N ARG A 345 -9.44 20.20 -46.89
CA ARG A 345 -9.43 19.74 -48.29
C ARG A 345 -9.48 20.90 -49.28
N ARG A 346 -10.18 21.99 -48.93
CA ARG A 346 -10.28 23.21 -49.76
C ARG A 346 -8.94 23.94 -49.81
N GLU A 347 -8.24 24.00 -48.69
CA GLU A 347 -6.96 24.68 -48.58
C GLU A 347 -5.80 23.88 -49.17
N TYR A 348 -5.80 22.56 -48.99
CA TYR A 348 -4.77 21.64 -49.48
C TYR A 348 -5.31 20.70 -50.58
N PRO A 349 -5.64 21.21 -51.79
CA PRO A 349 -6.14 20.39 -52.87
C PRO A 349 -5.10 19.33 -53.29
N GLN A 350 -5.54 18.07 -53.39
CA GLN A 350 -4.67 16.93 -53.66
C GLN A 350 -3.77 17.15 -54.89
N GLY A 351 -2.46 17.05 -54.70
CA GLY A 351 -1.46 17.10 -55.76
C GLY A 351 -0.56 18.35 -55.76
N GLN A 352 -0.83 19.36 -54.94
CA GLN A 352 0.12 20.43 -54.65
C GLN A 352 0.73 20.21 -53.26
N THR A 353 1.97 19.74 -53.21
CA THR A 353 2.81 19.93 -52.02
C THR A 353 3.29 21.38 -52.06
N PRO A 354 2.76 22.28 -51.20
CA PRO A 354 3.18 23.67 -51.27
C PRO A 354 4.67 23.73 -50.87
N SER A 355 5.42 24.66 -51.46
CA SER A 355 6.78 24.93 -51.01
C SER A 355 6.76 25.32 -49.51
N LEU A 356 7.79 24.99 -48.73
CA LEU A 356 7.83 25.24 -47.28
C LEU A 356 7.41 26.68 -46.89
N GLY A 357 7.77 27.67 -47.72
CA GLY A 357 7.39 29.07 -47.53
C GLY A 357 5.92 29.40 -47.86
N GLN A 358 5.31 28.69 -48.81
CA GLN A 358 3.85 28.75 -49.05
C GLN A 358 3.08 28.00 -47.97
N ARG A 359 3.57 26.84 -47.49
CA ARG A 359 2.96 26.11 -46.36
C ARG A 359 2.86 26.98 -45.11
N PHE A 360 3.86 27.83 -44.87
CA PHE A 360 3.88 28.73 -43.72
C PHE A 360 2.93 29.93 -43.90
N ASN A 361 2.97 30.60 -45.05
CA ASN A 361 2.11 31.78 -45.28
C ASN A 361 0.63 31.42 -45.49
N ASP A 362 0.33 30.34 -46.21
CA ASP A 362 -1.05 29.90 -46.47
C ASP A 362 -1.66 29.29 -45.19
N GLY A 363 -0.86 28.52 -44.44
CA GLY A 363 -1.23 28.06 -43.09
C GLY A 363 -1.52 29.22 -42.14
N MET A 364 -0.73 30.31 -42.16
CA MET A 364 -1.00 31.50 -41.34
C MET A 364 -2.25 32.29 -41.78
N GLU A 365 -2.60 32.35 -43.07
CA GLU A 365 -3.86 32.98 -43.54
C GLU A 365 -5.10 32.11 -43.29
N PHE A 366 -4.97 30.79 -43.28
CA PHE A 366 -6.03 29.86 -42.86
C PHE A 366 -6.28 29.89 -41.36
N LEU A 367 -5.21 29.91 -40.57
CA LEU A 367 -5.26 30.18 -39.13
C LEU A 367 -5.94 31.52 -38.86
N ARG A 368 -5.70 32.54 -39.69
CA ARG A 368 -6.33 33.85 -39.56
C ARG A 368 -7.82 33.91 -39.94
N ARG A 369 -8.31 33.05 -40.84
CA ARG A 369 -9.72 33.09 -41.34
C ARG A 369 -10.67 32.12 -40.65
N ASN A 370 -10.19 30.95 -40.22
CA ASN A 370 -11.01 29.87 -39.66
C ASN A 370 -10.62 29.51 -38.21
N TRP A 371 -9.97 30.45 -37.52
CA TRP A 371 -9.30 30.29 -36.22
C TRP A 371 -10.12 29.54 -35.14
N TYR A 372 -11.45 29.65 -35.14
CA TYR A 372 -12.33 29.09 -34.11
C TYR A 372 -12.78 27.63 -34.38
N LEU A 373 -12.69 27.14 -35.62
CA LEU A 373 -13.21 25.81 -36.00
C LEU A 373 -12.13 24.74 -36.06
N VAL A 374 -10.93 25.09 -36.52
CA VAL A 374 -9.93 24.07 -36.90
C VAL A 374 -8.89 23.81 -35.81
N MET A 375 -8.63 24.79 -34.96
CA MET A 375 -7.44 24.77 -34.11
C MET A 375 -7.59 23.95 -32.82
N GLY A 376 -8.80 23.73 -32.31
CA GLY A 376 -8.99 22.83 -31.17
C GLY A 376 -8.65 21.38 -31.50
N GLY A 377 -9.00 20.93 -32.70
CA GLY A 377 -8.72 19.59 -33.18
C GLY A 377 -7.33 19.42 -33.75
N VAL A 378 -6.89 20.32 -34.64
CA VAL A 378 -5.58 20.17 -35.31
C VAL A 378 -4.43 20.33 -34.32
N MET A 379 -4.52 21.20 -33.30
CA MET A 379 -3.46 21.32 -32.30
C MET A 379 -3.38 20.14 -31.32
N LEU A 380 -4.50 19.44 -31.05
CA LEU A 380 -4.47 18.23 -30.22
C LEU A 380 -4.05 17.00 -31.03
N ILE A 381 -4.45 16.89 -32.30
CA ILE A 381 -3.89 15.90 -33.25
C ILE A 381 -2.39 16.09 -33.32
N ALA A 382 -1.94 17.33 -33.37
CA ALA A 382 -0.54 17.70 -33.35
C ALA A 382 0.11 17.28 -32.01
N ALA A 383 -0.47 17.60 -30.86
CA ALA A 383 0.05 17.16 -29.54
C ALA A 383 0.12 15.62 -29.40
N MET A 384 -0.88 14.88 -29.90
CA MET A 384 -0.87 13.42 -29.99
C MET A 384 0.26 12.94 -30.95
N LEU A 385 0.34 13.49 -32.16
CA LEU A 385 1.37 13.19 -33.17
C LEU A 385 2.82 13.55 -32.73
N LYS A 386 2.99 14.45 -31.75
CA LYS A 386 4.29 14.76 -31.12
C LYS A 386 4.74 13.70 -30.11
N SER A 387 3.81 13.15 -29.31
CA SER A 387 4.08 11.95 -28.48
C SER A 387 4.52 10.77 -29.38
N LEU A 388 3.88 10.67 -30.55
CA LEU A 388 4.17 9.74 -31.63
C LEU A 388 5.58 9.88 -32.25
N GLY A 389 6.06 11.11 -32.48
CA GLY A 389 7.28 11.38 -33.26
C GLY A 389 8.58 11.44 -32.45
N SER A 390 8.54 11.74 -31.15
CA SER A 390 9.74 12.01 -30.33
C SER A 390 10.50 10.76 -29.84
N ARG A 391 10.15 9.56 -30.32
CA ARG A 391 10.77 8.27 -29.91
C ARG A 391 11.24 7.38 -31.08
N LEU A 392 11.42 7.95 -32.26
CA LEU A 392 12.30 7.43 -33.32
C LEU A 392 13.54 8.31 -33.40
#